data_AF-A0A7Z9ZIX8-F1
#
_entry.id   AF-A0A7Z9ZIX8-F1
#
_cell.length_a   1.000
_cell.length_b   1.000
_cell.length_c   1.000
_cell.angle_alpha   90.00
_cell.angle_beta   90.00
_cell.angle_gamma   90.00
#
_symmetry.space_group_name_H-M   'P 1'
#
loop_
_entity.id
_entity.type
_entity.pdbx_description
1 polymer ?
#
loop_
_entity_poly.entity_id
_entity_poly.type
_entity_poly.pdbx_seq_one_letter_code
_entity_poly.pdbx_strand_id
1 'polypeptide(L)'
;MVLTLAAVAARKKIHLSKLTVTTRLDRQESPGRGPETTISTTVALDAGLTDREKRILFRSARHCEINKILRNPIRWVETLEEE
;
A
#
# COMPACT_ATOMS: atom_id res chain seq x y z
N MET A 1 2.52 -1.57 -3.49
CA MET A 1 2.73 -2.65 -2.50
C MET A 1 3.20 -3.96 -3.11
N VAL A 2 2.56 -4.45 -4.19
CA VAL A 2 2.88 -5.75 -4.81
C VAL A 2 4.38 -5.88 -5.15
N LEU A 3 4.97 -4.88 -5.82
CA LEU A 3 6.39 -4.88 -6.18
C LEU A 3 7.31 -4.95 -4.96
N THR A 4 7.04 -4.17 -3.91
CA THR A 4 7.81 -4.20 -2.66
C THR A 4 7.77 -5.57 -2.00
N LEU A 5 6.58 -6.20 -1.98
CA LEU A 5 6.39 -7.53 -1.42
C LEU A 5 7.15 -8.60 -2.22
N ALA A 6 7.05 -8.57 -3.55
CA ALA A 6 7.79 -9.49 -4.42
C ALA A 6 9.32 -9.34 -4.26
N ALA A 7 9.81 -8.10 -4.20
CA ALA A 7 11.24 -7.83 -4.00
C ALA A 7 11.74 -8.32 -2.63
N VAL A 8 10.97 -8.13 -1.56
CA VAL A 8 11.32 -8.63 -0.22
C VAL A 8 11.28 -10.15 -0.18
N ALA A 9 10.27 -10.79 -0.80
CA ALA A 9 10.18 -12.23 -0.88
C ALA A 9 11.43 -12.82 -1.57
N ALA A 10 11.79 -12.30 -2.74
CA ALA A 10 12.99 -12.70 -3.48
C ALA A 10 14.27 -12.53 -2.64
N ARG A 11 14.48 -11.35 -2.04
CA ARG A 11 15.66 -11.07 -1.22
C ARG A 11 15.77 -11.97 0.01
N LYS A 12 14.64 -12.33 0.62
CA LYS A 12 14.58 -13.17 1.82
C LYS A 12 14.44 -14.66 1.49
N LYS A 13 14.46 -15.03 0.21
CA LYS A 13 14.26 -16.41 -0.28
C LYS A 13 12.94 -17.03 0.21
N ILE A 14 11.91 -16.21 0.32
CA ILE A 14 10.54 -16.65 0.67
C ILE A 14 9.86 -17.09 -0.62
N HIS A 15 9.40 -18.34 -0.69
CA HIS A 15 8.68 -18.84 -1.84
C HIS A 15 7.24 -18.33 -1.82
N LEU A 16 6.84 -17.60 -2.85
CA LEU A 16 5.56 -16.91 -2.91
C LEU A 16 4.88 -17.23 -4.25
N SER A 17 3.99 -18.22 -4.26
CA SER A 17 3.30 -18.66 -5.48
C SER A 17 2.17 -17.73 -5.90
N LYS A 18 1.53 -17.06 -4.93
CA LYS A 18 0.42 -16.13 -5.14
C LYS A 18 0.54 -14.93 -4.20
N LEU A 19 0.34 -13.77 -4.79
CA LEU A 19 0.21 -12.49 -4.10
C LEU A 19 -0.97 -11.74 -4.67
N THR A 20 -1.88 -11.32 -3.81
CA THR A 20 -2.96 -10.41 -4.21
C THR A 20 -3.05 -9.27 -3.23
N VAL A 21 -3.10 -8.05 -3.76
CA VAL A 21 -3.33 -6.84 -2.97
C VAL A 21 -4.58 -6.18 -3.52
N THR A 22 -5.60 -6.05 -2.68
CA THR A 22 -6.84 -5.37 -3.02
C THR A 22 -6.87 -4.04 -2.28
N THR A 23 -7.09 -2.95 -3.01
CA THR A 23 -7.22 -1.61 -2.44
C THR A 23 -8.63 -1.09 -2.72
N ARG A 24 -9.27 -0.53 -1.70
CA ARG A 24 -10.55 0.17 -1.82
C ARG A 24 -10.37 1.59 -1.34
N LEU A 25 -10.92 2.53 -2.09
CA LEU A 25 -11.04 3.93 -1.70
C LEU A 25 -12.51 4.20 -1.40
N ASP A 26 -12.78 4.71 -0.21
CA ASP A 26 -14.08 5.25 0.17
C ASP A 26 -13.92 6.75 0.37
N ARG A 27 -14.73 7.54 -0.33
CA ARG A 27 -14.73 9.00 -0.23
C ARG A 27 -16.04 9.42 0.40
N GLN A 28 -15.95 10.04 1.56
CA GLN A 28 -17.11 10.58 2.27
C GLN A 28 -17.05 12.10 2.24
N GLU A 29 -18.16 12.71 1.87
CA GLU A 29 -18.34 14.15 1.99
C GLU A 29 -19.16 14.40 3.26
N SER A 30 -18.52 14.97 4.27
CA SER A 30 -19.18 15.32 5.52
C SER A 30 -19.49 16.82 5.55
N PRO A 31 -20.73 17.24 5.84
CA PRO A 31 -21.06 18.65 6.02
C PRO A 31 -20.15 19.27 7.09
N GLY A 32 -19.39 20.30 6.72
CA GLY A 32 -18.50 21.04 7.65
C GLY A 32 -17.13 20.41 7.94
N ARG A 33 -16.78 19.24 7.37
CA ARG A 33 -15.46 18.59 7.59
C ARG A 33 -14.58 18.44 6.35
N GLY A 34 -15.06 18.85 5.18
CA GLY A 34 -14.38 18.63 3.91
C GLY A 34 -14.41 17.15 3.50
N PRO A 35 -13.88 16.82 2.30
CA PRO A 35 -13.85 15.45 1.81
C PRO A 35 -12.84 14.62 2.60
N GLU A 36 -13.29 13.50 3.16
CA GLU A 36 -12.45 12.49 3.79
C GLU A 36 -12.29 11.29 2.84
N THR A 37 -11.07 10.85 2.62
CA THR A 37 -10.79 9.65 1.81
C THR A 37 -10.18 8.57 2.69
N THR A 38 -10.92 7.48 2.88
CA THR A 38 -10.44 6.27 3.56
C THR A 38 -9.89 5.30 2.53
N ILE A 39 -8.60 4.96 2.67
CA ILE A 39 -7.93 3.96 1.83
C ILE A 39 -7.75 2.70 2.65
N SER A 40 -8.45 1.62 2.28
CA SER A 40 -8.28 0.30 2.89
C SER A 40 -7.54 -0.62 1.94
N THR A 41 -6.59 -1.39 2.47
CA THR A 41 -5.80 -2.34 1.67
C THR A 41 -5.75 -3.69 2.35
N THR A 42 -6.08 -4.73 1.60
CA THR A 42 -6.03 -6.13 2.03
C THR A 42 -4.94 -6.85 1.26
N VAL A 43 -4.03 -7.51 1.98
CA VAL A 43 -2.95 -8.32 1.38
C VAL A 43 -3.29 -9.79 1.63
N ALA A 44 -3.56 -10.52 0.56
CA ALA A 44 -3.73 -11.97 0.58
C ALA A 44 -2.42 -12.64 0.13
N LEU A 45 -1.88 -13.48 1.01
CA LEU A 45 -0.67 -14.26 0.78
C LEU A 45 -1.03 -15.75 0.80
N ASP A 46 -0.19 -16.58 0.19
CA ASP A 46 -0.42 -18.02 0.17
C ASP A 46 -0.44 -18.69 1.54
N ALA A 47 -1.17 -19.81 1.60
CA ALA A 47 -1.32 -20.63 2.80
C ALA A 47 -0.01 -21.27 3.26
N GLY A 48 0.93 -21.54 2.33
CA GLY A 48 2.21 -22.21 2.62
C GLY A 48 3.24 -21.37 3.38
N LEU A 49 2.96 -20.09 3.63
CA LEU A 49 3.86 -19.21 4.39
C LEU A 49 3.74 -19.44 5.88
N THR A 50 4.88 -19.47 6.56
CA THR A 50 4.93 -19.42 8.02
C THR A 50 4.44 -18.08 8.55
N ASP A 51 4.00 -18.05 9.81
CA ASP A 51 3.58 -16.80 10.47
C ASP A 51 4.71 -15.76 10.55
N ARG A 52 5.96 -16.22 10.56
CA ARG A 52 7.13 -15.34 10.50
C ARG A 52 7.22 -14.66 9.14
N GLU A 53 7.13 -15.41 8.05
CA GLU A 53 7.21 -14.88 6.69
C GLU A 53 6.03 -13.96 6.38
N LYS A 54 4.81 -14.35 6.77
CA LYS A 54 3.62 -13.49 6.69
C LYS A 54 3.86 -12.14 7.38
N ARG A 55 4.42 -12.15 8.59
CA ARG A 55 4.74 -10.92 9.34
C ARG A 55 5.83 -10.09 8.68
N ILE A 56 6.89 -10.71 8.14
CA ILE A 56 7.94 -10.01 7.41
C ILE A 56 7.33 -9.26 6.21
N LEU A 57 6.57 -9.99 5.39
CA LEU A 57 5.95 -9.44 4.19
C LEU A 57 4.94 -8.34 4.53
N PHE A 58 4.03 -8.58 5.48
CA PHE A 58 3.03 -7.58 5.88
C PHE A 58 3.68 -6.30 6.42
N ARG A 59 4.74 -6.41 7.23
CA ARG A 59 5.50 -5.22 7.69
C ARG A 59 6.15 -4.49 6.52
N SER A 60 6.79 -5.22 5.60
CA SER A 60 7.40 -4.63 4.41
C SER A 60 6.39 -3.91 3.49
N ALA A 61 5.16 -4.42 3.34
CA ALA A 61 4.12 -3.74 2.58
C ALA A 61 3.84 -2.33 3.11
N ARG A 62 3.83 -2.16 4.44
CA ARG A 62 3.61 -0.86 5.10
C ARG A 62 4.73 0.15 4.84
N HIS A 63 5.88 -0.29 4.36
CA HIS A 63 7.01 0.56 4.02
C HIS A 63 7.13 0.85 2.52
N CYS A 64 6.13 0.50 1.68
CA CYS A 64 6.18 0.93 0.29
C CYS A 64 6.01 2.46 0.18
N GLU A 65 6.70 3.09 -0.77
CA GLU A 65 6.73 4.55 -0.91
C GLU A 65 5.33 5.18 -1.02
N ILE A 66 4.41 4.56 -1.77
CA ILE A 66 3.04 5.05 -1.88
C ILE A 66 2.32 5.10 -0.52
N ASN A 67 2.50 4.08 0.34
CA ASN A 67 1.88 4.06 1.67
C ASN A 67 2.54 5.11 2.60
N LYS A 68 3.83 5.37 2.43
CA LYS A 68 4.50 6.48 3.15
C LYS A 68 3.95 7.83 2.71
N ILE A 69 3.76 8.05 1.40
CA ILE A 69 3.19 9.28 0.85
C ILE A 69 1.78 9.51 1.38
N LEU A 70 0.91 8.49 1.31
CA LEU A 70 -0.49 8.58 1.73
C LEU A 70 -0.70 8.74 3.25
N ARG A 71 0.32 8.49 4.07
CA ARG A 71 0.26 8.65 5.53
C ARG A 71 0.66 10.05 6.00
N ASN A 72 1.21 10.87 5.12
CA ASN A 72 1.67 12.21 5.44
C ASN A 72 0.76 13.25 4.75
N PRO A 73 0.71 14.50 5.24
CA PRO A 73 0.08 15.59 4.51
C PRO A 73 0.71 15.72 3.10
N ILE A 74 -0.14 15.71 2.08
CA ILE A 74 0.30 15.87 0.69
C ILE A 74 0.14 17.36 0.32
N ARG A 75 1.23 17.99 -0.10
CA ARG A 75 1.19 19.33 -0.71
C ARG A 75 1.25 19.16 -2.23
N TRP A 76 0.27 19.74 -2.92
CA TRP A 76 0.23 19.81 -4.37
C TRP A 76 0.82 21.14 -4.83
N VAL A 77 1.65 21.10 -5.86
CA VAL A 77 2.18 22.28 -6.55
C VAL A 77 1.96 22.02 -8.04
N GLU A 78 1.23 22.91 -8.68
CA GLU A 78 0.87 22.82 -10.09
C GLU A 78 1.39 24.08 -10.78
N THR A 79 1.92 23.93 -11.99
CA THR A 79 2.41 25.05 -12.80
C THR A 79 1.90 24.84 -14.21
N LEU A 80 1.24 25.85 -14.74
CA LEU A 80 0.85 25.94 -16.13
C LEU A 80 1.90 26.79 -16.83
N GLU A 81 2.61 26.23 -17.79
CA GLU A 81 3.46 26.98 -18.72
C GLU A 81 2.66 27.20 -20.01
N GLU A 82 2.51 28.47 -20.39
CA GLU A 82 1.96 28.90 -21.67
C GLU A 82 3.12 29.46 -22.52
N GLU A 83 3.16 29.11 -23.81
CA GLU A 83 4.20 29.57 -24.76
C GLU A 83 4.14 31.08 -25.06
#